data_AF-A0A814NT99-F1
#
_entry.id   AF-A0A814NT99-F1
#
_cell.length_a   1.000
_cell.length_b   1.000
_cell.length_c   1.000
_cell.angle_alpha   90.00
_cell.angle_beta   90.00
_cell.angle_gamma   90.00
#
_symmetry.space_group_name_H-M   'P 1'
#
loop_
_entity.id
_entity.type
_entity.pdbx_description
1 polymer ?
#
loop_
_entity_poly.entity_id
_entity_poly.type
_entity_poly.pdbx_seq_one_letter_code
_entity_poly.pdbx_strand_id
1 'polypeptide(L)'
;MILQSLFITILISIINAQYPVPIPPGGRMAVHGWLILPWDTNVTDGPIQGWFSHHVPEFWSDSPHNFQIILNGLLTPLSCFNTESTPKPIPIPYPPQDNLLRYEYTITPPPQFSLNDLLLERLTELKGVIYNGSFDTSYQRIPLALGTLTVRELTTAVYLNESKVIPSYPELRYLSYPRDMSPSADTKPFQHMYFAHEIHSVPDFDHIIHGSIDIAKCHCDINFPLLCNTKRLLQEIRTPGIEWAFPTLTNDLENRLLPPMVIKGRVTSGPVLCPITILESIHCTIGPDFNKNC
;
A
#
# COMPACT_ATOMS: atom_id res chain seq x y z
N MET A 1 -12.72 -22.08 53.56
CA MET A 1 -13.62 -21.99 52.40
C MET A 1 -13.03 -20.93 51.48
N ILE A 2 -12.34 -21.36 50.43
CA ILE A 2 -11.56 -20.50 49.53
C ILE A 2 -12.50 -20.08 48.41
N LEU A 3 -12.82 -18.78 48.34
CA LEU A 3 -13.53 -18.21 47.20
C LEU A 3 -12.47 -17.77 46.18
N GLN A 4 -12.12 -18.66 45.25
CA GLN A 4 -11.35 -18.28 44.07
C GLN A 4 -12.25 -17.44 43.17
N SER A 5 -12.05 -16.12 43.20
CA SER A 5 -12.59 -15.23 42.17
C SER A 5 -11.95 -15.59 40.85
N LEU A 6 -12.75 -16.23 40.00
CA LEU A 6 -12.45 -16.46 38.59
C LEU A 6 -12.47 -15.09 37.89
N PHE A 7 -11.33 -14.41 37.84
CA PHE A 7 -11.13 -13.32 36.92
C PHE A 7 -11.13 -13.91 35.52
N ILE A 8 -12.27 -13.81 34.84
CA ILE A 8 -12.35 -13.95 33.39
C ILE A 8 -11.67 -12.70 32.84
N THR A 9 -10.35 -12.76 32.68
CA THR A 9 -9.62 -11.85 31.82
C THR A 9 -10.13 -12.14 30.40
N ILE A 10 -11.08 -11.33 29.94
CA ILE A 10 -11.41 -11.27 28.53
C ILE A 10 -10.14 -10.78 27.85
N LEU A 11 -9.32 -11.74 27.37
CA LEU A 11 -8.37 -11.47 26.31
C LEU A 11 -9.21 -10.97 25.14
N ILE A 12 -9.32 -9.64 25.02
CA ILE A 12 -9.66 -9.01 23.76
C ILE A 12 -8.50 -9.42 22.86
N SER A 13 -8.69 -10.50 22.09
CA SER A 13 -7.79 -10.84 21.00
C SER A 13 -7.61 -9.56 20.20
N ILE A 14 -6.38 -9.04 20.23
CA ILE A 14 -5.93 -7.95 19.37
C ILE A 14 -5.92 -8.58 17.98
N ILE A 15 -7.07 -8.56 17.31
CA ILE A 15 -7.17 -9.06 15.95
C ILE A 15 -6.45 -8.01 15.10
N ASN A 16 -5.16 -8.22 14.85
CA ASN A 16 -4.51 -7.74 13.64
C ASN A 16 -5.23 -8.44 12.48
N ALA A 17 -6.41 -7.94 12.13
CA ALA A 17 -7.18 -8.46 11.02
C ALA A 17 -6.50 -7.95 9.76
N GLN A 18 -5.62 -8.75 9.21
CA GLN A 18 -5.32 -8.68 7.79
C GLN A 18 -6.46 -9.38 7.05
N TYR A 19 -6.83 -8.81 5.91
CA TYR A 19 -7.98 -9.23 5.11
C TYR A 19 -8.21 -10.76 5.09
N PRO A 20 -9.44 -11.25 5.34
CA PRO A 20 -10.68 -10.48 5.55
C PRO A 20 -10.76 -9.77 6.91
N VAL A 21 -11.25 -8.53 6.90
CA VAL A 21 -11.47 -7.71 8.10
C VAL A 21 -12.93 -7.74 8.56
N PRO A 22 -13.22 -7.46 9.85
CA PRO A 22 -14.59 -7.28 10.31
C PRO A 22 -15.30 -6.17 9.52
N ILE A 23 -16.55 -6.43 9.14
CA ILE A 23 -17.37 -5.47 8.38
C ILE A 23 -17.90 -4.39 9.35
N PRO A 24 -17.62 -3.10 9.11
CA PRO A 24 -18.15 -2.01 9.93
C PRO A 24 -19.69 -1.98 9.93
N PRO A 25 -20.33 -1.68 11.07
CA PRO A 25 -21.77 -1.49 11.11
C PRO A 25 -22.18 -0.28 10.25
N GLY A 26 -23.30 -0.41 9.52
CA GLY A 26 -23.98 0.71 8.87
C GLY A 26 -23.53 1.08 7.45
N GLY A 27 -22.58 0.37 6.84
CA GLY A 27 -22.21 0.60 5.43
C GLY A 27 -21.69 2.01 5.19
N ARG A 28 -20.58 2.36 5.86
CA ARG A 28 -20.01 3.72 5.83
C ARG A 28 -19.76 4.16 4.39
N MET A 29 -20.37 5.28 4.01
CA MET A 29 -20.27 5.86 2.67
C MET A 29 -19.14 6.87 2.65
N ALA A 30 -18.27 6.81 1.64
CA ALA A 30 -17.11 7.68 1.58
C ALA A 30 -16.67 7.98 0.16
N VAL A 31 -15.97 9.12 0.05
CA VAL A 31 -15.10 9.39 -1.11
C VAL A 31 -13.70 9.04 -0.66
N HIS A 32 -13.22 7.86 -1.04
CA HIS A 32 -11.83 7.50 -0.81
C HIS A 32 -10.96 8.05 -1.93
N GLY A 33 -9.88 8.72 -1.56
CA GLY A 33 -8.80 9.01 -2.46
C GLY A 33 -7.93 7.78 -2.67
N TRP A 34 -7.51 7.54 -3.91
CA TRP A 34 -6.60 6.45 -4.23
C TRP A 34 -5.32 6.99 -4.85
N LEU A 35 -4.18 6.71 -4.23
CA LEU A 35 -2.87 6.90 -4.83
C LEU A 35 -2.66 5.84 -5.91
N ILE A 36 -2.31 6.29 -7.12
CA ILE A 36 -2.10 5.43 -8.30
C ILE A 36 -0.64 4.98 -8.31
N LEU A 37 -0.44 3.66 -8.23
CA LEU A 37 0.88 3.02 -8.22
C LEU A 37 1.00 2.12 -9.46
N PRO A 38 1.39 2.68 -10.63
CA PRO A 38 1.34 1.97 -11.90
C PRO A 38 2.32 0.80 -11.96
N TRP A 39 1.96 -0.24 -12.71
CA TRP A 39 2.91 -1.30 -13.06
C TRP A 39 3.87 -0.83 -14.17
N ASP A 40 5.03 -1.47 -14.26
CA ASP A 40 6.06 -1.23 -15.30
C ASP A 40 5.62 -1.67 -16.70
N THR A 41 4.50 -2.37 -16.80
CA THR A 41 3.93 -2.85 -18.06
C THR A 41 2.68 -2.04 -18.41
N ASN A 42 2.56 -1.62 -19.69
CA ASN A 42 1.37 -0.99 -20.29
C ASN A 42 1.03 0.48 -19.89
N VAL A 43 2.00 1.36 -19.64
CA VAL A 43 1.68 2.76 -19.29
C VAL A 43 1.50 3.69 -20.51
N THR A 44 1.97 3.32 -21.71
CA THR A 44 2.09 4.30 -22.80
C THR A 44 0.86 4.44 -23.71
N ASP A 45 0.03 3.40 -23.88
CA ASP A 45 -0.98 3.38 -24.96
C ASP A 45 -2.34 2.77 -24.58
N GLY A 46 -2.63 2.58 -23.28
CA GLY A 46 -3.86 1.90 -22.85
C GLY A 46 -4.28 2.18 -21.41
N PRO A 47 -5.24 1.39 -20.87
CA PRO A 47 -5.61 1.44 -19.47
C PRO A 47 -4.40 1.15 -18.56
N ILE A 48 -4.30 1.91 -17.48
CA ILE A 48 -3.22 1.77 -16.51
C ILE A 48 -3.57 0.63 -15.56
N GLN A 49 -2.76 -0.43 -15.60
CA GLN A 49 -2.81 -1.45 -14.57
C GLN A 49 -1.87 -1.07 -13.42
N GLY A 50 -2.32 -1.29 -12.19
CA GLY A 50 -1.56 -0.85 -11.05
C GLY A 50 -2.14 -1.31 -9.72
N TRP A 51 -1.44 -0.90 -8.67
CA TRP A 51 -1.95 -0.91 -7.31
C TRP A 51 -2.59 0.45 -7.03
N PHE A 52 -3.61 0.44 -6.19
CA PHE A 52 -4.31 1.65 -5.76
C PHE A 52 -4.33 1.62 -4.24
N SER A 53 -3.54 2.50 -3.63
CA SER A 53 -3.47 2.62 -2.19
C SER A 53 -4.48 3.65 -1.71
N HIS A 54 -5.26 3.28 -0.70
CA HIS A 54 -6.10 4.23 0.00
C HIS A 54 -5.20 5.32 0.58
N HIS A 55 -5.46 6.55 0.17
CA HIS A 55 -4.66 7.70 0.50
C HIS A 55 -5.20 8.32 1.79
N VAL A 56 -4.30 8.55 2.76
CA VAL A 56 -4.59 9.23 4.05
C VAL A 56 -5.65 8.46 4.85
N PRO A 57 -5.32 7.26 5.35
CA PRO A 57 -6.17 6.61 6.34
C PRO A 57 -6.19 7.44 7.63
N GLU A 58 -7.14 7.19 8.52
CA GLU A 58 -7.20 7.88 9.83
C GLU A 58 -7.68 6.93 10.92
N PHE A 59 -7.27 7.13 12.16
CA PHE A 59 -7.60 6.13 13.19
C PHE A 59 -9.06 6.18 13.67
N TRP A 60 -9.81 7.26 13.41
CA TRP A 60 -11.14 7.51 13.99
C TRP A 60 -12.10 6.31 13.84
N SER A 61 -12.55 5.79 14.98
CA SER A 61 -13.28 4.51 15.05
C SER A 61 -14.59 4.49 14.25
N ASP A 62 -15.23 5.64 14.03
CA ASP A 62 -16.46 5.84 13.26
C ASP A 62 -16.22 6.31 11.82
N SER A 63 -14.98 6.61 11.45
CA SER A 63 -14.62 7.04 10.11
C SER A 63 -14.63 5.90 9.09
N PRO A 64 -15.06 6.13 7.84
CA PRO A 64 -14.81 5.19 6.75
C PRO A 64 -13.32 5.01 6.41
N HIS A 65 -12.45 5.93 6.82
CA HIS A 65 -11.02 5.96 6.46
C HIS A 65 -10.12 5.18 7.44
N ASN A 66 -10.69 4.47 8.42
CA ASN A 66 -9.96 3.69 9.41
C ASN A 66 -9.49 2.32 8.94
N PHE A 67 -9.06 2.28 7.69
CA PHE A 67 -8.44 1.11 7.09
C PHE A 67 -7.25 1.52 6.23
N GLN A 68 -6.15 0.78 6.36
CA GLN A 68 -5.15 0.74 5.30
C GLN A 68 -5.66 -0.23 4.23
N ILE A 69 -5.91 0.26 3.02
CA ILE A 69 -6.47 -0.54 1.92
C ILE A 69 -5.57 -0.43 0.70
N ILE A 70 -5.24 -1.56 0.08
CA ILE A 70 -4.56 -1.60 -1.22
C ILE A 70 -5.29 -2.59 -2.11
N LEU A 71 -5.62 -2.17 -3.33
CA LEU A 71 -6.30 -2.99 -4.32
C LEU A 71 -5.52 -3.06 -5.63
N ASN A 72 -5.71 -4.16 -6.35
CA ASN A 72 -5.31 -4.30 -7.74
C ASN A 72 -6.45 -3.79 -8.63
N GLY A 73 -6.12 -2.96 -9.62
CA GLY A 73 -7.13 -2.40 -10.51
C GLY A 73 -6.63 -2.11 -11.91
N LEU A 74 -7.60 -1.73 -12.75
CA LEU A 74 -7.38 -1.21 -14.09
C LEU A 74 -8.04 0.16 -14.20
N LEU A 75 -7.23 1.19 -14.43
CA LEU A 75 -7.69 2.56 -14.63
C LEU A 75 -7.81 2.87 -16.13
N THR A 76 -9.04 3.02 -16.61
CA THR A 76 -9.34 3.33 -18.01
C THR A 76 -9.73 4.79 -18.16
N PRO A 77 -9.02 5.61 -18.97
CA PRO A 77 -9.44 6.98 -19.24
C PRO A 77 -10.75 7.02 -20.05
N LEU A 78 -11.71 7.82 -19.60
CA LEU A 78 -12.96 8.10 -20.29
C LEU A 78 -12.87 9.37 -21.15
N SER A 79 -12.17 10.40 -20.64
CA SER A 79 -11.90 11.64 -21.36
C SER A 79 -10.70 12.35 -20.74
N CYS A 80 -9.99 13.16 -21.53
CA CYS A 80 -8.91 14.02 -21.04
C CYS A 80 -9.38 15.47 -21.10
N PHE A 81 -9.17 16.24 -20.03
CA PHE A 81 -9.69 17.62 -19.94
C PHE A 81 -9.05 18.60 -20.94
N ASN A 82 -7.96 18.19 -21.62
CA ASN A 82 -7.18 19.05 -22.53
C ASN A 82 -7.10 18.55 -23.99
N THR A 83 -7.92 17.56 -24.41
CA THR A 83 -7.89 17.07 -25.80
C THR A 83 -9.30 16.75 -26.34
N GLU A 84 -9.61 17.26 -27.53
CA GLU A 84 -10.99 17.50 -28.01
C GLU A 84 -11.82 16.30 -28.52
N SER A 85 -11.39 15.03 -28.48
CA SER A 85 -12.30 13.96 -28.98
C SER A 85 -11.90 12.51 -28.78
N THR A 86 -10.65 12.21 -28.41
CA THR A 86 -10.20 10.83 -28.19
C THR A 86 -9.61 10.68 -26.79
N PRO A 87 -10.02 9.66 -26.01
CA PRO A 87 -9.34 9.34 -24.75
C PRO A 87 -7.88 9.07 -25.07
N LYS A 88 -6.99 9.91 -24.56
CA LYS A 88 -5.55 9.66 -24.62
C LYS A 88 -5.12 8.89 -23.37
N PRO A 89 -4.04 8.11 -23.45
CA PRO A 89 -3.39 7.56 -22.26
C PRO A 89 -3.12 8.67 -21.25
N ILE A 90 -3.37 8.38 -19.97
CA ILE A 90 -3.08 9.35 -18.91
C ILE A 90 -1.56 9.42 -18.80
N PRO A 91 -0.93 10.61 -18.94
CA PRO A 91 0.51 10.74 -18.86
C PRO A 91 0.95 10.68 -17.39
N ILE A 92 0.92 9.47 -16.83
CA ILE A 92 1.56 9.17 -15.54
C ILE A 92 3.00 8.78 -15.88
N PRO A 93 4.00 9.66 -15.68
CA PRO A 93 5.38 9.28 -15.85
C PRO A 93 5.69 8.16 -14.86
N TYR A 94 6.60 7.26 -15.24
CA TYR A 94 7.24 6.44 -14.22
C TYR A 94 7.86 7.38 -13.19
N PRO A 95 7.74 7.07 -11.89
CA PRO A 95 8.50 7.82 -10.91
C PRO A 95 9.97 7.88 -11.35
N PRO A 96 10.57 9.08 -11.43
CA PRO A 96 11.96 9.22 -11.85
C PRO A 96 12.90 8.52 -10.87
N GLN A 97 14.11 8.22 -11.32
CA GLN A 97 15.17 7.68 -10.46
C GLN A 97 15.64 8.68 -9.37
N ASP A 98 15.12 9.91 -9.38
CA ASP A 98 15.51 11.00 -8.49
C ASP A 98 14.30 11.57 -7.73
N ASN A 99 14.43 11.63 -6.40
CA ASN A 99 13.49 12.14 -5.40
C ASN A 99 12.56 13.26 -5.87
N LEU A 100 11.31 12.94 -6.18
CA LEU A 100 10.26 13.95 -6.30
C LEU A 100 8.99 13.49 -5.60
N LEU A 101 8.89 13.83 -4.30
CA LEU A 101 7.64 13.97 -3.52
C LEU A 101 6.60 14.94 -4.17
N ARG A 102 6.75 15.30 -5.45
CA ARG A 102 6.02 16.37 -6.14
C ARG A 102 5.03 15.87 -7.19
N TYR A 103 4.96 14.57 -7.47
CA TYR A 103 4.07 14.03 -8.50
C TYR A 103 3.35 12.76 -8.03
N GLU A 104 2.62 12.88 -6.93
CA GLU A 104 1.60 11.88 -6.58
C GLU A 104 0.49 11.93 -7.64
N TYR A 105 0.08 10.79 -8.17
CA TYR A 105 -1.09 10.70 -9.04
C TYR A 105 -2.22 10.05 -8.29
N THR A 106 -3.39 10.67 -8.35
CA THR A 106 -4.52 10.22 -7.54
C THR A 106 -5.79 10.08 -8.37
N ILE A 107 -6.69 9.19 -7.97
CA ILE A 107 -8.07 9.17 -8.45
C ILE A 107 -9.03 9.37 -7.30
N THR A 108 -9.99 10.28 -7.50
CA THR A 108 -11.08 10.53 -6.56
C THR A 108 -12.41 10.19 -7.23
N PRO A 109 -13.17 9.21 -6.74
CA PRO A 109 -14.46 8.86 -7.31
C PRO A 109 -15.64 9.62 -6.67
N PRO A 110 -16.34 10.51 -7.39
CA PRO A 110 -17.74 10.80 -7.13
C PRO A 110 -18.65 9.84 -7.92
N PRO A 111 -19.77 9.35 -7.36
CA PRO A 111 -20.29 9.60 -6.01
C PRO A 111 -19.57 8.79 -4.93
N GLN A 112 -19.89 9.06 -3.66
CA GLN A 112 -19.49 8.20 -2.53
C GLN A 112 -19.89 6.74 -2.79
N PHE A 113 -19.07 5.82 -2.31
CA PHE A 113 -19.35 4.38 -2.35
C PHE A 113 -19.37 3.78 -0.95
N SER A 114 -19.96 2.60 -0.82
CA SER A 114 -20.03 1.84 0.43
C SER A 114 -18.71 1.11 0.67
N LEU A 115 -18.05 1.43 1.78
CA LEU A 115 -16.86 0.69 2.22
C LEU A 115 -17.16 -0.80 2.38
N ASN A 116 -18.36 -1.15 2.87
CA ASN A 116 -18.75 -2.54 3.03
C ASN A 116 -18.85 -3.26 1.69
N ASP A 117 -19.32 -2.59 0.63
CA ASP A 117 -19.36 -3.20 -0.70
C ASP A 117 -17.96 -3.39 -1.28
N LEU A 118 -17.00 -2.52 -0.95
CA LEU A 118 -15.60 -2.75 -1.29
C LEU A 118 -15.02 -3.95 -0.51
N LEU A 119 -15.17 -3.95 0.82
CA LEU A 119 -14.64 -5.02 1.70
C LEU A 119 -15.27 -6.39 1.44
N LEU A 120 -16.50 -6.43 0.92
CA LEU A 120 -17.21 -7.65 0.51
C LEU A 120 -17.01 -7.98 -0.98
N GLU A 121 -16.12 -7.28 -1.68
CA GLU A 121 -15.82 -7.48 -3.11
C GLU A 121 -17.04 -7.34 -4.04
N ARG A 122 -18.07 -6.59 -3.61
CA ARG A 122 -19.27 -6.28 -4.40
C ARG A 122 -19.08 -5.04 -5.27
N LEU A 123 -18.16 -4.16 -4.90
CA LEU A 123 -17.82 -2.96 -5.65
C LEU A 123 -16.73 -3.28 -6.68
N THR A 124 -17.12 -3.33 -7.95
CA THR A 124 -16.21 -3.69 -9.05
C THR A 124 -15.72 -2.49 -9.86
N GLU A 125 -16.37 -1.33 -9.74
CA GLU A 125 -16.02 -0.13 -10.52
C GLU A 125 -16.21 1.16 -9.74
N LEU A 126 -15.29 2.09 -9.96
CA LEU A 126 -15.28 3.44 -9.41
C LEU A 126 -15.05 4.43 -10.54
N LYS A 127 -16.00 5.32 -10.80
CA LYS A 127 -15.81 6.42 -11.75
C LYS A 127 -15.25 7.62 -11.01
N GLY A 128 -14.21 8.24 -11.56
CA GLY A 128 -13.49 9.29 -10.86
C GLY A 128 -12.79 10.31 -11.73
N VAL A 129 -12.30 11.34 -11.07
CA VAL A 129 -11.40 12.34 -11.63
C VAL A 129 -9.98 11.95 -11.25
N ILE A 130 -9.10 11.92 -12.23
CA ILE A 130 -7.67 11.64 -12.07
C ILE A 130 -6.94 12.97 -11.96
N TYR A 131 -6.06 13.09 -10.98
CA TYR A 131 -5.27 14.29 -10.70
C TYR A 131 -3.78 14.00 -10.75
N ASN A 132 -3.01 15.00 -11.16
CA ASN A 132 -1.61 15.14 -10.74
C ASN A 132 -1.61 16.00 -9.48
N GLY A 133 -1.20 15.42 -8.36
CA GLY A 133 -1.17 16.03 -7.04
C GLY A 133 -1.74 15.11 -5.96
N SER A 134 -1.26 15.35 -4.74
CA SER A 134 -1.70 14.70 -3.50
C SER A 134 -3.04 15.24 -2.99
N PHE A 135 -3.77 14.46 -2.18
CA PHE A 135 -4.93 14.99 -1.44
C PHE A 135 -4.52 15.96 -0.33
N ASP A 136 -3.29 15.86 0.18
CA ASP A 136 -2.81 16.64 1.33
C ASP A 136 -2.44 18.08 0.98
N THR A 137 -2.37 18.40 -0.32
CA THR A 137 -2.07 19.75 -0.81
C THR A 137 -3.26 20.31 -1.60
N SER A 138 -4.19 20.94 -0.88
CA SER A 138 -5.47 21.46 -1.40
C SER A 138 -5.37 22.38 -2.63
N TYR A 139 -4.21 22.98 -2.90
CA TYR A 139 -3.99 23.92 -4.01
C TYR A 139 -3.16 23.35 -5.18
N GLN A 140 -2.80 22.06 -5.18
CA GLN A 140 -1.88 21.49 -6.18
C GLN A 140 -2.47 20.38 -7.06
N ARG A 141 -3.73 19.99 -6.86
CA ARG A 141 -4.36 18.95 -7.69
C ARG A 141 -4.80 19.49 -9.04
N ILE A 142 -4.09 19.10 -10.09
CA ILE A 142 -4.43 19.44 -11.47
C ILE A 142 -5.26 18.30 -12.06
N PRO A 143 -6.55 18.50 -12.39
CA PRO A 143 -7.36 17.45 -13.02
C PRO A 143 -6.81 17.14 -14.41
N LEU A 144 -6.58 15.86 -14.68
CA LEU A 144 -6.00 15.37 -15.94
C LEU A 144 -7.04 14.71 -16.84
N ALA A 145 -7.87 13.85 -16.24
CA ALA A 145 -8.82 13.02 -16.97
C ALA A 145 -10.00 12.59 -16.10
N LEU A 146 -11.10 12.22 -16.74
CA LEU A 146 -12.10 11.34 -16.15
C LEU A 146 -11.70 9.89 -16.43
N GLY A 147 -11.93 8.99 -15.49
CA GLY A 147 -11.60 7.58 -15.65
C GLY A 147 -12.54 6.65 -14.89
N THR A 148 -12.48 5.37 -15.26
CA THR A 148 -13.07 4.28 -14.50
C THR A 148 -11.93 3.43 -13.93
N LEU A 149 -11.89 3.29 -12.61
CA LEU A 149 -11.10 2.28 -11.92
C LEU A 149 -11.95 1.02 -11.78
N THR A 150 -11.59 -0.03 -12.53
CA THR A 150 -12.12 -1.37 -12.32
C THR A 150 -11.33 -2.03 -11.19
N VAL A 151 -12.00 -2.38 -10.10
CA VAL A 151 -11.44 -3.13 -8.97
C VAL A 151 -11.37 -4.60 -9.37
N ARG A 152 -10.16 -5.15 -9.44
CA ARG A 152 -9.94 -6.57 -9.80
C ARG A 152 -9.82 -7.46 -8.59
N GLU A 153 -9.15 -6.97 -7.56
CA GLU A 153 -8.87 -7.73 -6.34
C GLU A 153 -8.60 -6.75 -5.18
N LEU A 154 -9.22 -7.01 -4.03
CA LEU A 154 -8.91 -6.34 -2.78
C LEU A 154 -7.74 -7.08 -2.12
N THR A 155 -6.52 -6.60 -2.32
CA THR A 155 -5.30 -7.30 -1.92
C THR A 155 -4.98 -7.12 -0.43
N THR A 156 -5.28 -5.95 0.11
CA THR A 156 -4.98 -5.63 1.51
C THR A 156 -6.09 -4.77 2.08
N ALA A 157 -6.55 -5.14 3.26
CA ALA A 157 -7.34 -4.32 4.15
C ALA A 157 -6.89 -4.62 5.57
N VAL A 158 -6.50 -3.59 6.30
CA VAL A 158 -6.10 -3.66 7.71
C VAL A 158 -6.91 -2.63 8.47
N TYR A 159 -7.61 -3.06 9.52
CA TYR A 159 -8.37 -2.15 10.38
C TYR A 159 -7.42 -1.35 11.28
N LEU A 160 -7.56 -0.02 11.27
CA LEU A 160 -6.78 0.89 12.09
C LEU A 160 -7.58 1.25 13.35
N ASN A 161 -7.03 0.90 14.51
CA ASN A 161 -7.69 1.11 15.80
C ASN A 161 -6.94 2.19 16.60
N GLU A 162 -7.67 3.18 17.13
CA GLU A 162 -7.14 4.25 18.01
C GLU A 162 -6.58 3.76 19.34
N SER A 163 -6.74 2.47 19.65
CA SER A 163 -6.27 1.90 20.90
C SER A 163 -4.76 2.06 21.07
N LYS A 164 -4.37 3.00 21.94
CA LYS A 164 -2.99 3.18 22.43
C LYS A 164 -2.45 1.99 23.23
N VAL A 165 -3.28 0.96 23.45
CA VAL A 165 -2.90 -0.28 24.14
C VAL A 165 -2.22 -1.26 23.18
N ILE A 166 -2.39 -1.07 21.87
CA ILE A 166 -1.70 -1.87 20.86
C ILE A 166 -0.23 -1.41 20.82
N PRO A 167 0.73 -2.28 21.18
CA PRO A 167 2.14 -1.91 21.15
C PRO A 167 2.60 -1.75 19.71
N SER A 168 3.36 -0.70 19.42
CA SER A 168 4.03 -0.55 18.13
C SER A 168 4.97 -1.71 17.87
N TYR A 169 5.17 -2.08 16.61
CA TYR A 169 6.22 -3.02 16.25
C TYR A 169 7.58 -2.48 16.69
N PRO A 170 8.48 -3.33 17.20
CA PRO A 170 9.82 -2.87 17.58
C PRO A 170 10.67 -2.49 16.36
N GLU A 171 10.39 -3.12 15.22
CA GLU A 171 11.09 -2.94 13.95
C GLU A 171 10.17 -2.33 12.90
N LEU A 172 10.76 -1.58 11.99
CA LEU A 172 10.06 -0.97 10.87
C LEU A 172 9.52 -2.06 9.92
N ARG A 173 8.26 -1.95 9.51
CA ARG A 173 7.57 -2.98 8.69
C ARG A 173 6.86 -2.38 7.48
N TYR A 174 6.89 -3.12 6.38
CA TYR A 174 6.22 -2.73 5.13
C TYR A 174 5.58 -3.94 4.46
N LEU A 175 4.48 -3.70 3.75
CA LEU A 175 3.86 -4.64 2.81
C LEU A 175 4.37 -4.35 1.40
N SER A 176 4.80 -5.36 0.65
CA SER A 176 5.33 -5.14 -0.71
C SER A 176 4.36 -5.54 -1.83
N TYR A 177 4.37 -4.77 -2.91
CA TYR A 177 3.53 -4.94 -4.08
C TYR A 177 4.39 -4.85 -5.36
N PRO A 178 4.54 -5.93 -6.14
CA PRO A 178 5.42 -5.92 -7.31
C PRO A 178 4.94 -4.96 -8.39
N ARG A 179 5.88 -4.23 -9.00
CA ARG A 179 5.59 -3.34 -10.13
C ARG A 179 5.41 -4.07 -11.45
N ASP A 180 5.76 -5.33 -11.54
CA ASP A 180 5.55 -6.13 -12.73
C ASP A 180 5.08 -7.52 -12.31
N MET A 181 3.83 -7.85 -12.64
CA MET A 181 3.23 -9.16 -12.38
C MET A 181 3.24 -10.06 -13.63
N SER A 182 3.88 -9.63 -14.72
CA SER A 182 3.96 -10.44 -15.94
C SER A 182 4.88 -11.66 -15.74
N PRO A 183 4.72 -12.73 -16.55
CA PRO A 183 5.62 -13.89 -16.50
C PRO A 183 7.07 -13.54 -16.90
N SER A 184 7.29 -12.51 -17.72
CA SER A 184 8.64 -12.11 -18.12
C SER A 184 9.41 -11.44 -16.99
N ALA A 185 8.75 -10.98 -15.93
CA ALA A 185 9.41 -10.46 -14.75
C ALA A 185 10.19 -11.54 -13.98
N ASP A 186 9.81 -12.83 -14.08
CA ASP A 186 10.51 -13.93 -13.38
C ASP A 186 11.97 -14.11 -13.82
N THR A 187 12.32 -13.59 -15.01
CA THR A 187 13.69 -13.66 -15.54
C THR A 187 14.48 -12.38 -15.33
N LYS A 188 13.86 -11.32 -14.77
CA LYS A 188 14.54 -10.05 -14.50
C LYS A 188 15.46 -10.19 -13.28
N PRO A 189 16.71 -9.72 -13.36
CA PRO A 189 17.64 -9.77 -12.23
C PRO A 189 17.20 -8.88 -11.06
N PHE A 190 16.49 -7.80 -11.36
CA PHE A 190 15.94 -6.86 -10.38
C PHE A 190 14.42 -6.94 -10.38
N GLN A 191 13.83 -7.03 -9.19
CA GLN A 191 12.39 -6.92 -8.98
C GLN A 191 12.10 -5.55 -8.38
N HIS A 192 11.30 -4.75 -9.08
CA HIS A 192 10.84 -3.46 -8.57
C HIS A 192 9.53 -3.65 -7.82
N MET A 193 9.42 -3.00 -6.65
CA MET A 193 8.26 -3.12 -5.78
C MET A 193 7.90 -1.77 -5.18
N TYR A 194 6.61 -1.56 -4.96
CA TYR A 194 6.15 -0.59 -3.99
C TYR A 194 6.17 -1.23 -2.61
N PHE A 195 6.57 -0.49 -1.59
CA PHE A 195 6.45 -0.89 -0.20
C PHE A 195 5.56 0.12 0.51
N ALA A 196 4.46 -0.34 1.09
CA ALA A 196 3.57 0.45 1.92
C ALA A 196 3.83 0.14 3.39
N HIS A 197 4.11 1.15 4.19
CA HIS A 197 4.38 0.99 5.63
C HIS A 197 3.19 0.32 6.31
N GLU A 198 3.44 -0.67 7.16
CA GLU A 198 2.37 -1.36 7.91
C GLU A 198 1.92 -0.49 9.08
N ILE A 199 0.82 0.24 8.88
CA ILE A 199 0.26 1.15 9.89
C ILE A 199 -0.37 0.29 10.99
N HIS A 200 0.07 0.48 12.23
CA HIS A 200 -0.30 -0.41 13.33
C HIS A 200 -0.88 0.31 14.54
N SER A 201 -0.26 1.39 15.01
CA SER A 201 -0.57 1.98 16.32
C SER A 201 -0.36 3.48 16.35
N VAL A 202 -1.23 4.24 17.00
CA VAL A 202 -1.06 5.70 17.15
C VAL A 202 0.07 6.04 18.15
N PRO A 203 1.00 6.96 17.82
CA PRO A 203 1.16 7.64 16.53
C PRO A 203 1.92 6.76 15.53
N ASP A 204 1.55 6.89 14.25
CA ASP A 204 2.20 6.19 13.13
C ASP A 204 2.32 7.13 11.92
N PHE A 205 2.85 6.64 10.79
CA PHE A 205 2.95 7.39 9.55
C PHE A 205 2.54 6.54 8.34
N ASP A 206 1.86 7.11 7.36
CA ASP A 206 1.52 6.45 6.10
C ASP A 206 2.66 6.77 5.15
N HIS A 207 3.33 5.75 4.64
CA HIS A 207 4.53 5.94 3.83
C HIS A 207 4.62 4.88 2.75
N ILE A 208 4.74 5.33 1.51
CA ILE A 208 4.88 4.47 0.33
C ILE A 208 6.19 4.81 -0.36
N ILE A 209 6.99 3.78 -0.62
CA ILE A 209 8.29 3.90 -1.26
C ILE A 209 8.40 2.97 -2.46
N HIS A 210 9.29 3.31 -3.39
CA HIS A 210 9.73 2.42 -4.45
C HIS A 210 11.08 1.81 -4.08
N GLY A 211 11.16 0.48 -4.11
CA GLY A 211 12.41 -0.25 -3.94
C GLY A 211 12.73 -1.19 -5.10
N SER A 212 14.00 -1.58 -5.19
CA SER A 212 14.50 -2.61 -6.09
C SER A 212 15.20 -3.71 -5.30
N ILE A 213 14.87 -4.97 -5.60
CA ILE A 213 15.46 -6.15 -5.01
C ILE A 213 16.33 -6.86 -6.04
N ASP A 214 17.61 -7.08 -5.70
CA ASP A 214 18.53 -7.93 -6.47
C ASP A 214 18.36 -9.40 -6.09
N ILE A 215 17.73 -10.19 -6.96
CA ILE A 215 17.35 -11.58 -6.68
C ILE A 215 18.56 -12.48 -6.51
N ALA A 216 19.67 -12.18 -7.18
CA ALA A 216 20.90 -12.95 -7.05
C ALA A 216 21.54 -12.77 -5.67
N LYS A 217 21.20 -11.70 -4.94
CA LYS A 217 21.71 -11.42 -3.59
C LYS A 217 20.72 -11.81 -2.48
N CYS A 218 19.50 -12.20 -2.84
CA CYS A 218 18.57 -12.80 -1.90
C CYS A 218 19.06 -14.17 -1.45
N HIS A 219 18.95 -14.45 -0.16
CA HIS A 219 19.27 -15.76 0.41
C HIS A 219 18.28 -16.08 1.52
N CYS A 220 18.19 -17.35 1.88
CA CYS A 220 17.44 -17.78 3.05
C CYS A 220 18.35 -17.71 4.26
N ASP A 221 17.75 -17.38 5.39
CA ASP A 221 18.36 -17.54 6.71
C ASP A 221 19.00 -18.94 6.79
N ILE A 222 20.25 -18.96 7.27
CA ILE A 222 21.12 -20.14 7.41
C ILE A 222 20.46 -21.30 8.15
N ASN A 223 19.41 -21.03 8.93
CA ASN A 223 18.64 -22.03 9.65
C ASN A 223 17.69 -22.85 8.75
N PHE A 224 17.45 -22.44 7.48
CA PHE A 224 16.50 -23.08 6.57
C PHE A 224 17.02 -23.26 5.12
N PRO A 225 18.18 -23.92 4.90
CA PRO A 225 18.81 -24.01 3.58
C PRO A 225 17.97 -24.81 2.56
N LEU A 226 17.17 -25.77 3.00
CA LEU A 226 16.32 -26.62 2.14
C LEU A 226 15.14 -25.87 1.52
N LEU A 227 14.81 -24.67 2.01
CA LEU A 227 13.72 -23.84 1.47
C LEU A 227 14.22 -22.88 0.38
N CYS A 228 15.51 -22.89 0.05
CA CYS A 228 16.15 -21.85 -0.74
C CYS A 228 16.34 -22.18 -2.22
N ASN A 229 15.24 -22.25 -2.96
CA ASN A 229 15.27 -22.24 -4.41
C ASN A 229 14.82 -20.86 -4.92
N THR A 230 15.56 -20.27 -5.86
CA THR A 230 15.24 -19.01 -6.55
C THR A 230 13.79 -18.93 -7.02
N LYS A 231 13.21 -20.02 -7.52
CA LYS A 231 11.79 -20.04 -7.93
C LYS A 231 10.84 -19.76 -6.76
N ARG A 232 11.11 -20.36 -5.61
CA ARG A 232 10.31 -20.15 -4.39
C ARG A 232 10.54 -18.76 -3.82
N LEU A 233 11.79 -18.28 -3.81
CA LEU A 233 12.12 -16.90 -3.41
C LEU A 233 11.33 -15.90 -4.24
N LEU A 234 11.37 -16.03 -5.57
CA LEU A 234 10.62 -15.18 -6.49
C LEU A 234 9.11 -15.24 -6.22
N GLN A 235 8.56 -16.44 -5.99
CA GLN A 235 7.15 -16.60 -5.66
C GLN A 235 6.78 -15.90 -4.34
N GLU A 236 7.59 -16.05 -3.30
CA GLU A 236 7.35 -15.43 -1.98
C GLU A 236 7.44 -13.90 -2.07
N ILE A 237 8.54 -13.35 -2.60
CA ILE A 237 8.73 -11.89 -2.65
C ILE A 237 7.77 -11.20 -3.63
N ARG A 238 7.29 -11.91 -4.67
CA ARG A 238 6.30 -11.37 -5.62
C ARG A 238 4.86 -11.61 -5.17
N THR A 239 4.63 -12.20 -3.99
CA THR A 239 3.29 -12.30 -3.43
C THR A 239 2.84 -10.90 -3.00
N PRO A 240 1.76 -10.33 -3.58
CA PRO A 240 1.29 -9.00 -3.19
C PRO A 240 0.89 -8.96 -1.71
N GLY A 241 1.25 -7.88 -1.01
CA GLY A 241 0.98 -7.74 0.41
C GLY A 241 1.88 -8.59 1.31
N ILE A 242 2.96 -9.19 0.78
CA ILE A 242 3.94 -9.89 1.62
C ILE A 242 4.62 -8.89 2.57
N GLU A 243 4.70 -9.27 3.83
CA GLU A 243 5.26 -8.45 4.90
C GLU A 243 6.79 -8.54 4.95
N TRP A 244 7.40 -7.38 5.12
CA TRP A 244 8.83 -7.19 5.31
C TRP A 244 9.09 -6.51 6.64
N ALA A 245 10.08 -7.02 7.36
CA ALA A 245 10.69 -6.40 8.51
C ALA A 245 12.08 -5.87 8.15
N PHE A 246 12.46 -4.77 8.79
CA PHE A 246 13.80 -4.16 8.70
C PHE A 246 14.42 -4.12 10.10
N PRO A 247 15.00 -5.25 10.58
CA PRO A 247 15.33 -5.43 12.01
C PRO A 247 16.40 -4.47 12.56
N THR A 248 17.12 -3.78 11.67
CA THR A 248 18.13 -2.79 12.04
C THR A 248 17.53 -1.40 12.27
N LEU A 249 16.25 -1.20 11.99
CA LEU A 249 15.56 0.08 12.10
C LEU A 249 14.41 -0.01 13.09
N THR A 250 14.37 0.94 14.02
CA THR A 250 13.24 1.14 14.92
C THR A 250 12.02 1.58 14.10
N ASN A 251 10.83 1.16 14.52
CA ASN A 251 9.59 1.58 13.90
C ASN A 251 9.19 3.01 14.30
N ASP A 252 9.85 4.01 13.73
CA ASP A 252 9.52 5.40 13.94
C ASP A 252 9.78 6.26 12.70
N LEU A 253 9.25 7.48 12.74
CA LEU A 253 9.32 8.42 11.62
C LEU A 253 10.76 8.84 11.28
N GLU A 254 11.65 8.88 12.26
CA GLU A 254 13.05 9.28 12.08
C GLU A 254 13.84 8.21 11.32
N ASN A 255 13.49 6.94 11.52
CA ASN A 255 14.10 5.77 10.89
C ASN A 255 13.38 5.30 9.62
N ARG A 256 12.43 6.08 9.09
CA ARG A 256 11.73 5.75 7.85
C ARG A 256 12.70 5.54 6.68
N LEU A 257 12.32 4.65 5.75
CA LEU A 257 13.15 4.32 4.59
C LEU A 257 13.19 5.47 3.59
N LEU A 258 14.35 6.12 3.44
CA LEU A 258 14.53 7.24 2.52
C LEU A 258 15.58 6.92 1.44
N PRO A 259 15.36 7.35 0.18
CA PRO A 259 16.35 7.24 -0.88
C PRO A 259 17.50 8.27 -0.75
N PRO A 260 18.72 7.94 -1.24
CA PRO A 260 19.17 6.61 -1.64
C PRO A 260 19.58 5.80 -0.40
N MET A 261 19.00 4.61 -0.21
CA MET A 261 19.37 3.71 0.89
C MET A 261 19.43 2.26 0.39
N VAL A 262 20.40 1.50 0.87
CA VAL A 262 20.46 0.04 0.68
C VAL A 262 20.38 -0.61 2.04
N ILE A 263 19.35 -1.43 2.24
CA ILE A 263 19.08 -2.07 3.52
C ILE A 263 18.68 -3.53 3.33
N LYS A 264 18.91 -4.37 4.34
CA LYS A 264 18.44 -5.76 4.33
C LYS A 264 17.01 -5.82 4.85
N GLY A 265 16.09 -6.26 4.00
CA GLY A 265 14.73 -6.62 4.39
C GLY A 265 14.64 -8.12 4.65
N ARG A 266 13.78 -8.50 5.60
CA ARG A 266 13.42 -9.89 5.89
C ARG A 266 11.93 -10.10 5.66
N VAL A 267 11.56 -11.11 4.89
CA VAL A 267 10.15 -11.54 4.81
C VAL A 267 9.74 -12.13 6.16
N THR A 268 8.67 -11.64 6.79
CA THR A 268 8.29 -12.05 8.16
C THR A 268 7.77 -13.49 8.23
N SER A 269 7.09 -13.95 7.18
CA SER A 269 6.49 -15.29 7.08
C SER A 269 7.47 -16.36 6.59
N GLY A 270 8.72 -15.99 6.28
CA GLY A 270 9.69 -16.88 5.67
C GLY A 270 11.14 -16.59 6.09
N PRO A 271 12.09 -17.40 5.62
CA PRO A 271 13.50 -17.19 5.91
C PRO A 271 14.17 -16.19 4.94
N VAL A 272 13.42 -15.55 4.04
CA VAL A 272 14.00 -14.79 2.92
C VAL A 272 14.58 -13.46 3.41
N LEU A 273 15.87 -13.25 3.10
CA LEU A 273 16.62 -12.04 3.35
C LEU A 273 17.10 -11.49 2.01
N CYS A 274 16.77 -10.24 1.74
CA CYS A 274 17.12 -9.58 0.49
C CYS A 274 17.69 -8.18 0.74
N PRO A 275 18.76 -7.77 0.04
CA PRO A 275 19.10 -6.35 -0.04
C PRO A 275 18.05 -5.63 -0.89
N ILE A 276 17.55 -4.53 -0.35
CA ILE A 276 16.56 -3.66 -0.98
C ILE A 276 17.20 -2.29 -1.14
N THR A 277 17.26 -1.81 -2.38
CA THR A 277 17.68 -0.45 -2.69
C THR A 277 16.42 0.42 -2.76
N ILE A 278 16.31 1.40 -1.87
CA ILE A 278 15.24 2.40 -1.86
C ILE A 278 15.58 3.45 -2.90
N LEU A 279 14.68 3.59 -3.88
CA LEU A 279 14.84 4.43 -5.05
C LEU A 279 14.08 5.75 -4.90
N GLU A 280 12.92 5.71 -4.26
CA GLU A 280 12.06 6.88 -4.12
C GLU A 280 11.16 6.78 -2.88
N SER A 281 10.86 7.93 -2.27
CA SER A 281 9.74 8.11 -1.33
C SER A 281 8.59 8.78 -2.08
N ILE A 282 7.47 8.07 -2.24
CA ILE A 282 6.33 8.48 -3.07
C ILE A 282 5.34 9.32 -2.25
N HIS A 283 4.99 8.84 -1.06
CA HIS A 283 3.98 9.45 -0.19
C HIS A 283 4.45 9.37 1.26
N CYS A 284 4.29 10.43 2.06
CA CYS A 284 4.49 10.33 3.50
C CYS A 284 3.62 11.33 4.28
N THR A 285 2.77 10.83 5.18
CA THR A 285 1.97 11.63 6.12
C THR A 285 2.01 11.06 7.54
N ILE A 286 1.74 11.88 8.55
CA ILE A 286 1.94 11.54 9.97
C ILE A 286 0.61 11.60 10.73
N GLY A 287 0.28 10.50 11.42
CA GLY A 287 -0.92 10.32 12.24
C GLY A 287 -0.89 11.05 13.59
N PRO A 288 -2.02 11.10 14.32
CA PRO A 288 -3.20 10.23 14.18
C PRO A 288 -4.19 10.59 13.06
N ASP A 289 -4.18 11.84 12.59
CA ASP A 289 -5.14 12.35 11.60
C ASP A 289 -4.54 12.45 10.17
N PHE A 290 -3.30 11.97 9.98
CA PHE A 290 -2.54 11.91 8.72
C PHE A 290 -2.61 13.17 7.85
N ASN A 291 -2.64 14.34 8.49
CA ASN A 291 -2.81 15.64 7.82
C ASN A 291 -1.51 16.45 7.67
N LYS A 292 -0.39 15.89 8.11
CA LYS A 292 0.94 16.52 8.05
C LYS A 292 1.87 15.66 7.24
N ASN A 293 2.50 16.27 6.24
CA ASN A 293 3.54 15.60 5.47
C ASN A 293 4.79 15.38 6.33
N CYS A 294 5.48 14.28 6.04
CA CYS A 294 6.89 14.10 6.39
C CYS A 294 7.81 14.81 5.36
#